data_AF-A0A840L6D9-F1
#
_entry.id   AF-A0A840L6D9-F1
#
_cell.length_a   1.000
_cell.length_b   1.000
_cell.length_c   1.000
_cell.angle_alpha   90.00
_cell.angle_beta   90.00
_cell.angle_gamma   90.00
#
_symmetry.space_group_name_H-M   'P 1'
#
loop_
_entity.id
_entity.type
_entity.pdbx_description
1 polymer ?
#
loop_
_entity_poly.entity_id
_entity_poly.type
_entity_poly.pdbx_seq_one_letter_code
_entity_poly.pdbx_strand_id
1 'polypeptide(L)'
;MNKREFVLSGCAGLLGGGLPMAALAECRSQALPQLTEAEGPSGWQAFVGQSFEVQGQPELSLLLLAVEGAACAQAQAGLQQFHLSFALQGPPAALAQAKASSGQTLHLRHRASAQETALFLQAATPSPDGGARLQASFSLLG
;
A
#
# COMPACT_ATOMS: atom_id res chain seq x y z
N MET A 1 -21.23 -53.76 27.30
CA MET A 1 -19.81 -53.42 27.56
C MET A 1 -19.51 -52.05 26.99
N ASN A 2 -19.15 -51.14 27.90
CA ASN A 2 -18.26 -49.97 27.81
C ASN A 2 -18.47 -48.86 26.76
N LYS A 3 -18.89 -47.72 27.33
CA LYS A 3 -18.73 -46.32 26.92
C LYS A 3 -17.27 -45.97 26.53
N ARG A 4 -17.11 -44.98 25.65
CA ARG A 4 -16.22 -43.81 25.86
C ARG A 4 -16.62 -42.67 24.91
N GLU A 5 -17.06 -41.59 25.53
CA GLU A 5 -17.28 -40.27 24.95
C GLU A 5 -15.92 -39.61 24.65
N PHE A 6 -15.85 -38.75 23.63
CA PHE A 6 -14.93 -37.61 23.66
C PHE A 6 -15.64 -36.38 23.09
N VAL A 7 -15.58 -35.31 23.89
CA VAL A 7 -16.28 -34.03 23.80
C VAL A 7 -15.38 -32.98 23.13
N LEU A 8 -16.02 -31.97 22.55
CA LEU A 8 -15.51 -30.65 22.15
C LEU A 8 -14.32 -30.11 22.98
N SER A 9 -13.36 -29.45 22.32
CA SER A 9 -12.82 -28.10 22.64
C SER A 9 -11.37 -27.92 22.15
N GLY A 10 -11.03 -26.71 21.66
CA GLY A 10 -9.66 -26.23 21.42
C GLY A 10 -9.45 -25.63 20.01
N CYS A 11 -9.77 -24.36 19.75
CA CYS A 11 -8.98 -23.13 19.99
C CYS A 11 -8.06 -22.71 18.81
N ALA A 12 -8.46 -21.61 18.16
CA ALA A 12 -7.67 -20.42 17.77
C ALA A 12 -6.46 -20.52 16.78
N GLY A 13 -6.48 -19.61 15.80
CA GLY A 13 -5.34 -19.15 14.99
C GLY A 13 -5.43 -19.65 13.55
N LEU A 14 -5.47 -18.84 12.48
CA LEU A 14 -4.88 -17.52 12.27
C LEU A 14 -5.71 -16.75 11.22
N LEU A 15 -5.86 -15.46 11.49
CA LEU A 15 -6.20 -14.41 10.54
C LEU A 15 -5.20 -14.45 9.37
N GLY A 16 -5.52 -15.19 8.32
CA GLY A 16 -4.87 -15.06 7.02
C GLY A 16 -5.55 -13.93 6.27
N GLY A 17 -5.06 -12.70 6.47
CA GLY A 17 -5.55 -11.49 5.82
C GLY A 17 -5.40 -11.54 4.31
N GLY A 18 -6.31 -12.25 3.64
CA GLY A 18 -6.63 -11.98 2.26
C GLY A 18 -7.48 -10.73 2.25
N LEU A 19 -6.89 -9.58 1.89
CA LEU A 19 -7.69 -8.42 1.51
C LEU A 19 -8.72 -8.91 0.49
N PRO A 20 -10.03 -8.78 0.75
CA PRO A 20 -11.03 -9.30 -0.16
C PRO A 20 -10.91 -8.50 -1.46
N MET A 21 -10.46 -9.15 -2.53
CA MET A 21 -10.45 -8.56 -3.88
C MET A 21 -11.82 -8.00 -4.27
N ALA A 22 -12.90 -8.51 -3.66
CA ALA A 22 -14.25 -7.99 -3.80
C ALA A 22 -14.42 -6.56 -3.24
N ALA A 23 -13.82 -6.23 -2.09
CA ALA A 23 -13.90 -4.87 -1.53
C ALA A 23 -13.11 -3.84 -2.35
N LEU A 24 -12.04 -4.27 -3.02
CA LEU A 24 -11.29 -3.41 -3.96
C LEU A 24 -12.07 -3.13 -5.25
N ALA A 25 -13.01 -3.99 -5.64
CA ALA A 25 -13.83 -3.81 -6.83
C ALA A 25 -14.94 -2.77 -6.63
N GLU A 26 -15.50 -2.65 -5.42
CA GLU A 26 -16.60 -1.72 -5.13
C GLU A 26 -16.16 -0.25 -5.02
N CYS A 27 -14.88 0.03 -4.71
CA CYS A 27 -14.33 1.39 -4.74
C CYS A 27 -14.23 2.00 -6.15
N ARG A 28 -14.45 1.24 -7.23
CA ARG A 28 -14.38 1.75 -8.62
C ARG A 28 -15.52 2.70 -9.00
N SER A 29 -16.54 2.83 -8.16
CA SER A 29 -17.76 3.61 -8.48
C SER A 29 -17.77 5.02 -7.88
N GLN A 30 -16.81 5.35 -7.01
CA GLN A 30 -16.69 6.68 -6.40
C GLN A 30 -15.55 7.45 -7.05
N ALA A 31 -15.77 8.74 -7.34
CA ALA A 31 -14.73 9.61 -7.84
C ALA A 31 -13.62 9.69 -6.78
N LEU A 32 -12.40 9.28 -7.17
CA LEU A 32 -11.23 9.38 -6.30
C LEU A 32 -10.94 10.86 -6.02
N PRO A 33 -10.53 11.21 -4.78
CA PRO A 33 -10.05 12.56 -4.50
C PRO A 33 -8.82 12.86 -5.36
N GLN A 34 -8.55 14.13 -5.60
CA GLN A 34 -7.30 14.51 -6.24
C GLN A 34 -6.12 14.19 -5.32
N LEU A 35 -4.97 13.79 -5.89
CA LEU A 35 -3.76 13.51 -5.09
C LEU A 35 -3.34 14.68 -4.20
N THR A 36 -3.53 15.91 -4.67
CA THR A 36 -3.23 17.15 -3.95
C THR A 36 -4.25 17.49 -2.87
N GLU A 37 -5.45 16.91 -2.94
CA GLU A 37 -6.59 17.15 -2.03
C GLU A 37 -6.80 15.96 -1.07
N ALA A 38 -5.95 14.93 -1.13
CA ALA A 38 -5.99 13.80 -0.22
C ALA A 38 -5.42 14.22 1.16
N GLU A 39 -6.26 14.89 1.95
CA GLU A 39 -5.85 15.44 3.26
C GLU A 39 -5.93 14.43 4.41
N GLY A 40 -6.74 13.37 4.27
CA GLY A 40 -7.00 12.39 5.32
C GLY A 40 -6.77 10.92 4.90
N PRO A 41 -6.73 9.98 5.87
CA PRO A 41 -6.48 8.56 5.59
C PRO A 41 -7.43 7.96 4.56
N SER A 42 -8.71 8.31 4.61
CA SER A 42 -9.71 7.85 3.64
C SER A 42 -9.41 8.30 2.22
N GLY A 43 -8.86 9.51 2.06
CA GLY A 43 -8.47 10.03 0.76
C GLY A 43 -7.30 9.25 0.16
N TRP A 44 -6.29 8.93 0.97
CA TRP A 44 -5.18 8.10 0.54
C TRP A 44 -5.57 6.62 0.35
N GLN A 45 -6.48 6.10 1.17
CA GLN A 45 -7.00 4.74 1.04
C GLN A 45 -7.70 4.52 -0.31
N ALA A 46 -8.36 5.55 -0.84
CA ALA A 46 -9.05 5.47 -2.12
C ALA A 46 -8.10 5.13 -3.29
N PHE A 47 -6.81 5.44 -3.16
CA PHE A 47 -5.80 5.11 -4.17
C PHE A 47 -5.28 3.66 -4.10
N VAL A 48 -5.66 2.87 -3.10
CA VAL A 48 -5.29 1.46 -3.05
C VAL A 48 -5.90 0.73 -4.26
N GLY A 49 -5.08 -0.06 -4.95
CA GLY A 49 -5.41 -0.69 -6.23
C GLY A 49 -5.10 0.15 -7.46
N GLN A 50 -4.63 1.39 -7.29
CA GLN A 50 -4.25 2.28 -8.39
C GLN A 50 -2.75 2.25 -8.69
N SER A 51 -2.39 2.59 -9.93
CA SER A 51 -1.01 2.56 -10.41
C SER A 51 -0.42 3.95 -10.61
N PHE A 52 0.87 4.08 -10.29
CA PHE A 52 1.64 5.30 -10.31
C PHE A 52 2.94 5.10 -11.09
N GLU A 53 3.24 6.01 -12.00
CA GLU A 53 4.49 6.04 -12.77
C GLU A 53 5.51 6.92 -12.07
N VAL A 54 6.74 6.42 -11.90
CA VAL A 54 7.84 7.25 -11.38
C VAL A 54 8.30 8.21 -12.47
N GLN A 55 8.24 9.51 -12.17
CA GLN A 55 8.67 10.59 -13.05
C GLN A 55 10.16 10.91 -12.88
N GLY A 56 10.75 11.54 -13.90
CA GLY A 56 12.15 11.99 -13.89
C GLY A 56 13.19 10.86 -14.02
N GLN A 57 12.75 9.61 -14.17
CA GLN A 57 13.61 8.44 -14.40
C GLN A 57 13.09 7.61 -15.58
N PRO A 58 13.10 8.18 -16.80
CA PRO A 58 12.50 7.55 -17.99
C PRO A 58 13.13 6.19 -18.33
N GLU A 59 14.40 6.01 -17.99
CA GLU A 59 15.16 4.75 -18.13
C GLU A 59 14.48 3.57 -17.41
N LEU A 60 13.77 3.84 -16.30
CA LEU A 60 13.33 2.79 -15.38
C LEU A 60 11.98 2.20 -15.76
N SER A 61 11.11 2.95 -16.46
CA SER A 61 9.73 2.52 -16.76
C SER A 61 9.06 1.83 -15.56
N LEU A 62 9.31 2.37 -14.35
CA LEU A 62 8.92 1.73 -13.10
C LEU A 62 7.48 2.11 -12.78
N LEU A 63 6.67 1.09 -12.55
CA LEU A 63 5.29 1.24 -12.13
C LEU A 63 5.14 0.82 -10.67
N LEU A 64 4.44 1.64 -9.88
CA LEU A 64 4.11 1.36 -8.50
C LEU A 64 2.62 1.13 -8.38
N LEU A 65 2.21 -0.04 -7.92
CA LEU A 65 0.81 -0.34 -7.59
C LEU A 65 0.62 -0.11 -6.10
N ALA A 66 -0.25 0.83 -5.70
CA ALA A 66 -0.64 0.95 -4.31
C ALA A 66 -1.41 -0.31 -3.90
N VAL A 67 -0.94 -1.04 -2.88
CA VAL A 67 -1.51 -2.34 -2.48
C VAL A 67 -2.07 -2.36 -1.08
N GLU A 68 -1.67 -1.41 -0.24
CA GLU A 68 -2.12 -1.33 1.14
C GLU A 68 -2.00 0.10 1.65
N GLY A 69 -3.06 0.58 2.30
CA GLY A 69 -3.08 1.83 3.05
C GLY A 69 -3.48 1.52 4.49
N ALA A 70 -2.75 2.08 5.45
CA ALA A 70 -3.00 1.84 6.87
C ALA A 70 -2.66 3.08 7.71
N ALA A 71 -3.60 3.49 8.57
CA ALA A 71 -3.32 4.45 9.61
C ALA A 71 -2.42 3.82 10.68
N CYS A 72 -1.44 4.57 11.17
CA CYS A 72 -0.58 4.12 12.25
C CYS A 72 -1.34 4.14 13.58
N ALA A 73 -1.14 3.13 14.41
CA ALA A 73 -1.78 3.04 15.72
C ALA A 73 -1.34 4.16 16.70
N GLN A 74 -0.17 4.76 16.48
CA GLN A 74 0.32 5.89 17.27
C GLN A 74 0.01 7.20 16.55
N ALA A 75 -1.09 7.83 16.91
CA ALA A 75 -1.31 9.23 16.60
C ALA A 75 -0.34 10.09 17.43
N GLN A 76 0.45 10.94 16.76
CA GLN A 76 1.09 12.07 17.42
C GLN A 76 0.02 13.12 17.68
N ALA A 77 0.08 13.85 18.80
CA ALA A 77 -0.95 14.82 19.15
C ALA A 77 -1.23 15.80 17.99
N GLY A 78 -2.42 15.72 17.39
CA GLY A 78 -2.85 16.56 16.27
C GLY A 78 -2.42 16.09 14.87
N LEU A 79 -1.70 14.97 14.73
CA LEU A 79 -1.25 14.43 13.44
C LEU A 79 -1.64 12.95 13.32
N GLN A 80 -2.28 12.59 12.22
CA GLN A 80 -2.53 11.18 11.88
C GLN A 80 -1.40 10.68 10.99
N GLN A 81 -0.63 9.72 11.47
CA GLN A 81 0.36 9.06 10.63
C GLN A 81 -0.33 8.00 9.75
N PHE A 82 0.06 7.95 8.47
CA PHE A 82 -0.48 7.02 7.49
C PHE A 82 0.66 6.38 6.69
N HIS A 83 0.51 5.08 6.43
CA HIS A 83 1.40 4.31 5.58
C HIS A 83 0.68 3.93 4.30
N LEU A 84 1.35 4.15 3.16
CA LEU A 84 0.93 3.68 1.86
C LEU A 84 2.01 2.77 1.27
N SER A 85 1.69 1.51 1.07
CA SER A 85 2.59 0.51 0.52
C SER A 85 2.35 0.31 -0.97
N PHE A 86 3.45 0.18 -1.71
CA PHE A 86 3.48 0.00 -3.14
C PHE A 86 4.16 -1.32 -3.51
N ALA A 87 3.49 -2.14 -4.31
CA ALA A 87 4.14 -3.22 -5.02
C ALA A 87 4.83 -2.65 -6.28
N LEU A 88 6.09 -3.02 -6.48
CA LEU A 88 6.81 -2.61 -7.68
C LEU A 88 6.43 -3.53 -8.85
N GLN A 89 6.19 -2.93 -10.00
CA GLN A 89 5.87 -3.59 -11.25
C GLN A 89 6.83 -3.06 -12.33
N GLY A 90 7.53 -3.98 -12.99
CA GLY A 90 8.50 -3.63 -14.02
C GLY A 90 9.53 -4.74 -14.27
N PRO A 91 10.45 -4.51 -15.22
CA PRO A 91 11.52 -5.46 -15.51
C PRO A 91 12.47 -5.59 -14.30
N PRO A 92 13.19 -6.72 -14.16
CA PRO A 92 14.09 -6.97 -13.02
C PRO A 92 15.12 -5.85 -12.76
N ALA A 93 15.63 -5.21 -13.82
CA ALA A 93 16.55 -4.08 -13.71
C ALA A 93 15.91 -2.86 -13.02
N ALA A 94 14.65 -2.54 -13.37
CA ALA A 94 13.90 -1.47 -12.73
C ALA A 94 13.62 -1.77 -11.25
N LEU A 95 13.31 -3.04 -10.93
CA LEU A 95 13.11 -3.48 -9.55
C LEU A 95 14.40 -3.35 -8.71
N ALA A 96 15.55 -3.71 -9.28
CA ALA A 96 16.84 -3.57 -8.61
C ALA A 96 17.18 -2.09 -8.36
N GLN A 97 16.93 -1.22 -9.34
CA GLN A 97 17.19 0.21 -9.19
C GLN A 97 16.22 0.89 -8.23
N ALA A 98 14.97 0.46 -8.18
CA ALA A 98 14.00 0.96 -7.21
C ALA A 98 14.39 0.59 -5.78
N LYS A 99 14.99 -0.59 -5.56
CA LYS A 99 15.60 -0.94 -4.27
C LYS A 99 16.79 -0.05 -3.94
N ALA A 100 17.64 0.25 -4.92
CA ALA A 100 18.75 1.21 -4.76
C ALA A 100 18.24 2.63 -4.48
N SER A 101 17.06 2.95 -5.02
CA SER A 101 16.33 4.21 -4.83
C SER A 101 15.47 4.21 -3.56
N SER A 102 15.65 3.25 -2.65
CA SER A 102 15.00 3.28 -1.34
C SER A 102 15.60 4.41 -0.49
N GLY A 103 14.76 5.13 0.24
CA GLY A 103 15.17 6.20 1.14
C GLY A 103 15.32 7.55 0.46
N GLN A 104 14.56 7.79 -0.62
CA GLN A 104 14.57 9.05 -1.35
C GLN A 104 13.15 9.44 -1.79
N THR A 105 12.96 10.73 -2.05
CA THR A 105 11.70 11.26 -2.57
C THR A 105 11.58 10.96 -4.06
N LEU A 106 10.51 10.26 -4.44
CA LEU A 106 10.17 10.01 -5.83
C LEU A 106 8.96 10.86 -6.23
N HIS A 107 9.04 11.45 -7.42
CA HIS A 107 7.90 12.10 -8.07
C HIS A 107 7.06 11.03 -8.74
N LEU A 108 5.80 10.94 -8.38
CA LEU A 108 4.86 9.93 -8.83
C LEU A 108 3.75 10.61 -9.62
N ARG A 109 3.43 10.04 -10.78
CA ARG A 109 2.25 10.43 -11.57
C ARG A 109 1.22 9.32 -11.53
N HIS A 110 0.02 9.62 -11.04
CA HIS A 110 -1.09 8.69 -11.08
C HIS A 110 -1.52 8.44 -12.53
N ARG A 111 -1.61 7.17 -12.95
CA ARG A 111 -1.86 6.84 -14.35
C ARG A 111 -3.24 7.25 -14.84
N ALA A 112 -4.27 7.12 -13.99
CA ALA A 112 -5.64 7.36 -14.44
C ALA A 112 -5.99 8.86 -14.53
N SER A 113 -5.47 9.68 -13.61
CA SER A 113 -5.77 11.12 -13.57
C SER A 113 -4.64 12.02 -14.06
N ALA A 114 -3.46 11.47 -14.37
CA ALA A 114 -2.24 12.22 -14.69
C ALA A 114 -1.76 13.20 -13.60
N GLN A 115 -2.34 13.14 -12.40
CA GLN A 115 -1.96 13.97 -11.27
C GLN A 115 -0.60 13.55 -10.72
N GLU A 116 0.14 14.51 -10.19
CA GLU A 116 1.50 14.31 -9.69
C GLU A 116 1.58 14.55 -8.19
N THR A 117 2.46 13.81 -7.52
CA THR A 117 2.80 14.00 -6.11
C THR A 117 4.24 13.59 -5.86
N ALA A 118 4.85 14.06 -4.77
CA ALA A 118 6.18 13.67 -4.35
C ALA A 118 6.11 12.93 -3.02
N LEU A 119 6.57 11.68 -2.99
CA LEU A 119 6.54 10.85 -1.78
C LEU A 119 7.94 10.36 -1.43
N PHE A 120 8.31 10.49 -0.16
CA PHE A 120 9.48 9.80 0.37
C PHE A 120 9.19 8.30 0.46
N LEU A 121 9.91 7.50 -0.32
CA LEU A 121 9.70 6.06 -0.41
C LEU A 121 10.89 5.32 0.18
N GLN A 122 10.59 4.36 1.06
CA GLN A 122 11.56 3.48 1.69
C GLN A 122 11.24 2.02 1.35
N ALA A 123 12.25 1.15 1.35
CA ALA A 123 12.04 -0.29 1.22
C ALA A 123 11.13 -0.77 2.34
N ALA A 124 10.02 -1.40 1.95
CA ALA A 124 9.12 -2.03 2.91
C ALA A 124 9.67 -3.41 3.28
N THR A 125 9.29 -3.91 4.46
CA THR A 125 9.55 -5.30 4.85
C THR A 125 9.03 -6.24 3.75
N PRO A 126 9.81 -7.24 3.34
CA PRO A 126 9.39 -8.17 2.30
C PRO A 126 8.11 -8.90 2.73
N SER A 127 7.11 -8.91 1.85
CA SER A 127 5.89 -9.70 2.03
C SER A 127 6.21 -11.20 1.90
N PRO A 128 5.48 -12.10 2.57
CA PRO A 128 5.57 -13.55 2.33
C PRO A 128 5.42 -13.94 0.85
N ASP A 129 4.79 -13.10 0.02
CA ASP A 129 4.64 -13.31 -1.43
C ASP A 129 5.93 -13.04 -2.24
N GLY A 130 7.04 -12.67 -1.59
CA GLY A 130 8.35 -12.48 -2.22
C GLY A 130 8.49 -11.25 -3.12
N GLY A 131 7.43 -10.46 -3.30
CA GLY A 131 7.44 -9.24 -4.10
C GLY A 131 8.21 -8.10 -3.44
N ALA A 132 9.02 -7.38 -4.24
CA ALA A 132 9.61 -6.13 -3.79
C ALA A 132 8.49 -5.12 -3.48
N ARG A 133 8.63 -4.38 -2.38
CA ARG A 133 7.70 -3.34 -1.96
C ARG A 133 8.43 -2.07 -1.52
N LEU A 134 7.82 -0.93 -1.81
CA LEU A 134 8.18 0.37 -1.22
C LEU A 134 7.04 0.81 -0.30
N GLN A 135 7.34 1.67 0.65
CA GLN A 135 6.36 2.28 1.53
C GLN A 135 6.62 3.78 1.62
N ALA A 136 5.55 4.57 1.56
CA ALA A 136 5.53 5.96 1.98
C ALA A 136 4.91 6.03 3.37
N SER A 137 5.52 6.83 4.25
CA SER A 137 5.01 7.12 5.59
C SER A 137 4.93 8.63 5.74
N PHE A 138 3.75 9.16 6.02
CA PHE A 138 3.55 10.60 6.12
C PHE A 138 2.52 10.95 7.18
N SER A 139 2.64 12.17 7.71
CA SER A 139 1.69 12.74 8.66
C SER A 139 0.66 13.54 7.90
N LEU A 140 -0.61 13.31 8.24
CA LEU A 140 -1.76 14.01 7.73
C LEU A 140 -2.26 14.97 8.82
N LEU A 141 -2.67 16.16 8.39
CA LEU A 141 -3.34 17.12 9.26
C LEU A 141 -4.76 16.58 9.53
N GLY A 142 -5.11 16.43 10.80
CA GLY A 142 -6.42 15.94 11.24
C GLY A 142 -7.45 17.04 11.39
#